data_AF-A0AB37CM17-F1
#
_entry.id   AF-A0AB37CM17-F1
#
_cell.length_a   1.000
_cell.length_b   1.000
_cell.length_c   1.000
_cell.angle_alpha   90.00
_cell.angle_beta   90.00
_cell.angle_gamma   90.00
#
_symmetry.space_group_name_H-M   'P 1'
#
loop_
_entity.id
_entity.type
_entity.pdbx_description
1 polymer ?
#
loop_
_entity_poly.entity_id
_entity_poly.type
_entity_poly.pdbx_seq_one_letter_code
_entity_poly.pdbx_strand_id
1 'polypeptide(L)'
;MKKQSYIYYLFWILFLLQIIFTIMIWWSQGIILPLAIFPGMSLFFLFYLRYLLYYTLNQSPSEPLFVLRRIGLGTSLNPRNPLGYKLSLLVVMGVLVLLFCLTLLAFLGK
;
A
#
# COMPACT_ATOMS: atom_id res chain seq x y z
N MET A 1 1.67 3.28 19.02
CA MET A 1 1.03 4.25 18.08
C MET A 1 2.00 5.20 17.40
N LYS A 2 2.85 5.97 18.11
CA LYS A 2 3.74 6.98 17.48
C LYS A 2 4.60 6.43 16.33
N LYS A 3 5.33 5.31 16.54
CA LYS A 3 6.21 4.67 15.53
C LYS A 3 5.50 4.26 14.23
N GLN A 4 4.32 3.67 14.33
CA GLN A 4 3.53 3.24 13.16
C GLN A 4 2.88 4.40 12.41
N SER A 5 2.51 5.48 13.12
CA SER A 5 2.06 6.70 12.46
C SER A 5 3.15 7.30 11.57
N TYR A 6 4.43 7.25 11.97
CA TYR A 6 5.53 7.71 11.11
C TYR A 6 5.64 6.93 9.81
N ILE A 7 5.45 5.61 9.84
CA ILE A 7 5.47 4.79 8.61
C ILE A 7 4.35 5.25 7.65
N TYR A 8 3.15 5.50 8.18
CA TYR A 8 2.05 6.01 7.37
C TYR A 8 2.37 7.38 6.73
N TYR A 9 2.92 8.31 7.50
CA TYR A 9 3.33 9.62 6.97
C TYR A 9 4.46 9.52 5.94
N LEU A 10 5.42 8.62 6.14
CA LEU A 10 6.47 8.34 5.15
C LEU A 10 5.87 7.92 3.81
N PHE A 11 4.92 6.98 3.81
CA PHE A 11 4.26 6.55 2.57
C PHE A 11 3.39 7.64 1.95
N TRP A 12 2.82 8.56 2.74
CA TRP A 12 2.17 9.76 2.20
C TRP A 12 3.15 10.68 1.47
N ILE A 13 4.34 10.90 2.04
CA ILE A 13 5.40 11.69 1.39
C ILE A 13 5.84 11.03 0.08
N LEU A 14 6.08 9.72 0.10
CA LEU A 14 6.43 8.95 -1.11
C LEU A 14 5.32 9.02 -2.18
N PHE A 15 4.06 8.98 -1.76
CA PHE A 15 2.92 9.11 -2.67
C PHE A 15 2.82 10.51 -3.30
N LEU A 16 3.05 11.58 -2.53
CA LEU A 16 3.11 12.94 -3.10
C LEU A 16 4.23 13.07 -4.12
N LEU A 17 5.40 12.49 -3.82
CA LEU A 17 6.52 12.44 -4.75
C LEU A 17 6.18 11.63 -6.02
N GLN A 18 5.47 10.51 -5.86
CA GLN A 18 4.95 9.70 -6.96
C GLN A 18 4.02 10.51 -7.88
N ILE A 19 3.14 11.34 -7.33
CA ILE A 19 2.27 12.24 -8.11
C ILE A 19 3.12 13.24 -8.91
N ILE A 20 4.11 13.87 -8.29
CA ILE A 20 5.00 14.83 -8.96
C ILE A 20 5.69 14.16 -10.16
N PHE A 21 6.29 12.99 -9.98
CA PHE A 21 6.92 12.25 -11.08
C PHE A 21 5.93 11.88 -12.17
N THR A 22 4.71 11.46 -11.79
CA THR A 22 3.66 11.12 -12.75
C THR A 22 3.30 12.32 -13.63
N ILE A 23 3.15 13.51 -13.06
CA ILE A 23 2.89 14.75 -13.81
C ILE A 23 4.05 15.09 -14.74
N MET A 24 5.29 14.99 -14.25
CA MET A 24 6.49 15.23 -15.09
C MET A 24 6.58 14.23 -16.25
N ILE A 25 6.16 12.97 -16.06
CA ILE A 25 6.11 11.97 -17.12
C ILE A 25 5.06 12.28 -18.16
N TRP A 26 3.87 12.63 -17.69
CA TRP A 26 2.79 13.03 -18.56
C TRP A 26 3.20 14.19 -19.48
N TRP A 27 3.84 15.24 -18.93
CA TRP A 27 4.33 16.37 -19.72
C TRP A 27 5.41 15.97 -20.74
N SER A 28 6.29 15.04 -20.38
CA SER A 28 7.46 14.68 -21.19
C SER A 28 7.17 13.66 -22.30
N GLN A 29 6.26 12.72 -22.10
CA GLN A 29 6.08 11.56 -22.99
C GLN A 29 4.64 11.38 -23.51
N GLY A 30 3.66 12.12 -22.97
CA GLY A 30 2.25 11.98 -23.37
C GLY A 30 1.61 10.62 -23.03
N ILE A 31 2.31 9.76 -22.28
CA ILE A 31 1.79 8.46 -21.83
C ILE A 31 0.90 8.67 -20.60
N ILE A 32 -0.41 8.41 -20.73
CA ILE A 32 -1.42 8.74 -19.71
C ILE A 32 -1.87 7.50 -18.91
N LEU A 33 -2.14 6.38 -19.58
CA LEU A 33 -2.96 5.31 -19.00
C LEU A 33 -2.24 4.44 -17.95
N PRO A 34 -1.03 3.88 -18.21
CA PRO A 34 -0.32 3.06 -17.20
C PRO A 34 0.09 3.89 -15.98
N LEU A 35 0.34 5.18 -16.20
CA LEU A 35 0.87 6.08 -15.21
C LEU A 35 -0.17 6.68 -14.28
N ALA A 36 -1.42 6.84 -14.72
CA ALA A 36 -2.52 7.23 -13.84
C ALA A 36 -2.94 6.08 -12.91
N ILE A 37 -2.71 4.83 -13.32
CA ILE A 37 -3.07 3.63 -12.54
C ILE A 37 -2.18 3.52 -11.30
N PHE A 38 -0.87 3.74 -11.41
CA PHE A 38 0.06 3.63 -10.29
C PHE A 38 -0.28 4.51 -9.07
N PRO A 39 -0.53 5.83 -9.19
CA PRO A 39 -0.95 6.66 -8.07
C PRO A 39 -2.34 6.26 -7.55
N GLY A 40 -3.28 5.89 -8.43
CA GLY A 40 -4.59 5.39 -7.99
C GLY A 40 -4.47 4.14 -7.11
N MET A 41 -3.64 3.18 -7.53
CA MET A 41 -3.35 1.97 -6.76
C MET A 41 -2.61 2.30 -5.45
N SER A 42 -1.62 3.18 -5.47
CA SER A 42 -0.92 3.63 -4.26
C SER A 42 -1.88 4.25 -3.25
N LEU A 43 -2.83 5.08 -3.69
CA LEU A 43 -3.83 5.70 -2.82
C LEU A 43 -4.74 4.64 -2.18
N PHE A 44 -5.18 3.64 -2.95
CA PHE A 44 -5.95 2.51 -2.41
C PHE A 44 -5.16 1.77 -1.31
N PHE A 45 -3.88 1.45 -1.57
CA PHE A 45 -3.03 0.77 -0.59
C PHE A 45 -2.69 1.64 0.63
N LEU A 46 -2.66 2.98 0.49
CA LEU A 46 -2.53 3.90 1.63
C LEU A 46 -3.75 3.82 2.56
N PHE A 47 -4.96 3.82 2.01
CA PHE A 47 -6.17 3.64 2.80
C PHE A 47 -6.19 2.26 3.47
N TYR A 48 -5.76 1.22 2.75
CA TYR A 48 -5.67 -0.12 3.32
C TYR A 48 -4.58 -0.21 4.42
N LEU A 49 -3.45 0.49 4.28
CA LEU A 49 -2.44 0.62 5.34
C LEU A 49 -3.03 1.32 6.57
N ARG A 50 -3.77 2.41 6.40
CA ARG A 50 -4.47 3.10 7.50
C ARG A 50 -5.43 2.15 8.22
N TYR A 51 -6.20 1.38 7.45
CA TYR A 51 -7.10 0.37 7.96
C TYR A 51 -6.36 -0.70 8.77
N LEU A 52 -5.25 -1.23 8.27
CA LEU A 52 -4.43 -2.20 9.01
C LEU A 52 -3.90 -1.61 10.31
N LEU A 53 -3.38 -0.38 10.29
CA LEU A 53 -2.83 0.26 11.49
C LEU A 53 -3.83 0.35 12.66
N TYR A 54 -5.13 0.43 12.37
CA TYR A 54 -6.19 0.37 13.38
C TYR A 54 -6.18 -0.95 14.17
N TYR A 55 -5.84 -2.07 13.54
CA TYR A 55 -5.77 -3.38 14.18
C TYR A 55 -4.58 -3.58 15.11
N THR A 56 -3.65 -2.62 15.22
CA THR A 56 -2.49 -2.75 16.11
C THR A 56 -2.89 -3.06 17.56
N LEU A 57 -3.99 -2.47 18.03
CA LEU A 57 -4.41 -2.58 19.43
C LEU A 57 -5.37 -3.75 19.71
N ASN A 58 -5.95 -4.35 18.66
CA ASN A 58 -7.01 -5.35 18.78
C ASN A 58 -6.57 -6.70 18.22
N GLN A 59 -5.38 -7.17 18.62
CA GLN A 59 -4.80 -8.44 18.16
C GLN A 59 -4.90 -9.51 19.23
N SER A 60 -5.21 -10.74 18.84
CA SER A 60 -5.21 -11.89 19.72
C SER A 60 -4.55 -13.11 19.06
N PRO A 61 -3.64 -13.83 19.75
CA PRO A 61 -3.06 -15.07 19.24
C PRO A 61 -4.09 -16.19 18.98
N SER A 62 -5.25 -16.13 19.65
CA SER A 62 -6.34 -17.11 19.49
C SER A 62 -7.11 -16.97 18.19
N GLU A 63 -6.94 -15.85 17.48
CA GLU A 63 -7.59 -15.61 16.19
C GLU A 63 -6.93 -16.46 15.10
N PRO A 64 -7.69 -17.08 14.17
CA PRO A 64 -7.13 -17.88 13.10
C PRO A 64 -6.33 -17.02 12.13
N LEU A 65 -5.24 -17.58 11.55
CA LEU A 65 -4.38 -16.87 10.58
C LEU A 65 -5.12 -16.53 9.29
N PHE A 66 -5.96 -17.46 8.82
CA PHE A 66 -6.77 -17.32 7.61
C PHE A 66 -8.25 -17.34 7.98
N VAL A 67 -9.02 -16.45 7.36
CA VAL A 67 -10.47 -16.35 7.51
C VAL A 67 -11.12 -16.37 6.12
N LEU A 68 -12.20 -17.12 5.97
CA LEU A 68 -13.00 -17.11 4.74
C LEU A 68 -13.65 -15.73 4.58
N ARG A 69 -13.52 -15.13 3.39
CA ARG A 69 -14.18 -13.86 3.13
C ARG A 69 -15.69 -14.06 2.97
N ARG A 70 -16.47 -13.19 3.63
CA ARG A 70 -17.92 -13.07 3.38
C ARG A 70 -18.22 -12.58 1.96
N ILE A 71 -17.33 -11.78 1.40
CA ILE A 71 -17.48 -11.18 0.07
C ILE A 71 -16.24 -11.53 -0.77
N GLY A 72 -16.47 -12.17 -1.93
CA GLY A 72 -15.44 -12.71 -2.81
C GLY A 72 -15.20 -14.20 -2.61
N LEU A 73 -14.30 -14.77 -3.41
CA LEU A 73 -13.88 -16.16 -3.31
C LEU A 73 -12.54 -16.26 -2.57
N GLY A 74 -12.41 -17.23 -1.66
CA GLY A 74 -11.13 -17.63 -1.06
C GLY A 74 -10.90 -17.19 0.40
N THR A 75 -9.69 -17.49 0.87
CA THR A 75 -9.22 -17.21 2.23
C THR A 75 -8.39 -15.92 2.27
N SER A 76 -8.63 -15.09 3.29
CA SER A 76 -7.86 -13.86 3.52
C SER A 76 -7.05 -13.99 4.80
N LEU A 77 -5.93 -13.28 4.87
CA LEU A 77 -5.22 -13.07 6.13
C LEU A 77 -6.11 -12.33 7.12
N ASN A 78 -6.08 -12.76 8.37
CA ASN A 78 -6.79 -12.11 9.46
C ASN A 78 -5.88 -11.06 10.13
N PRO A 79 -6.18 -9.75 10.04
CA PRO A 79 -5.38 -8.73 10.70
C PRO A 79 -5.53 -8.73 12.24
N ARG A 80 -6.49 -9.51 12.79
CA ARG A 80 -6.62 -9.74 14.24
C ARG A 80 -5.62 -10.77 14.77
N ASN A 81 -5.12 -11.66 13.90
CA ASN A 81 -4.02 -12.56 14.26
C ASN A 81 -2.69 -11.78 14.18
N PRO A 82 -1.80 -11.85 15.19
CA PRO A 82 -0.52 -11.12 15.18
C PRO A 82 0.40 -11.43 13.98
N LEU A 83 0.43 -12.67 13.52
CA LEU A 83 1.18 -13.05 12.32
C LEU A 83 0.48 -12.58 11.05
N GLY A 84 -0.85 -12.75 10.98
CA GLY A 84 -1.66 -12.27 9.87
C GLY A 84 -1.54 -10.76 9.66
N TYR A 85 -1.49 -10.00 10.75
CA TYR A 85 -1.23 -8.56 10.75
C TYR A 85 0.14 -8.22 10.17
N LYS A 86 1.22 -8.85 10.67
CA LYS A 86 2.58 -8.59 10.22
C LYS A 86 2.75 -8.92 8.74
N LEU A 87 2.20 -10.06 8.29
CA LEU A 87 2.24 -10.47 6.89
C LEU A 87 1.45 -9.49 6.02
N SER A 88 0.26 -9.07 6.46
CA SER A 88 -0.56 -8.08 5.75
C SER A 88 0.15 -6.74 5.62
N LEU A 89 0.77 -6.24 6.70
CA LEU A 89 1.57 -5.03 6.68
C LEU A 89 2.74 -5.15 5.70
N LEU A 90 3.48 -6.26 5.76
CA LEU A 90 4.64 -6.50 4.90
C LEU A 90 4.24 -6.46 3.42
N VAL A 91 3.16 -7.14 3.05
CA VAL A 91 2.64 -7.16 1.68
C VAL A 91 2.24 -5.74 1.24
N VAL A 92 1.50 -5.01 2.06
CA VAL A 92 1.03 -3.66 1.71
C VAL A 92 2.19 -2.67 1.56
N MET A 93 3.15 -2.69 2.49
CA MET A 93 4.35 -1.87 2.39
C MET A 93 5.18 -2.25 1.17
N GLY A 94 5.33 -3.54 0.89
CA GLY A 94 6.04 -4.04 -0.28
C GLY A 94 5.40 -3.57 -1.59
N VAL A 95 4.07 -3.63 -1.70
CA VAL A 95 3.34 -3.13 -2.87
C VAL A 95 3.49 -1.61 -3.03
N LEU A 96 3.40 -0.84 -1.94
CA LEU A 96 3.60 0.62 -1.99
C LEU A 96 5.02 0.98 -2.47
N VAL A 97 6.04 0.28 -1.96
CA VAL A 97 7.43 0.47 -2.42
C VAL A 97 7.58 0.08 -3.88
N LEU A 98 7.00 -1.06 -4.30
CA LEU A 98 7.07 -1.52 -5.68
C LEU A 98 6.43 -0.52 -6.65
N LEU A 99 5.22 -0.02 -6.34
CA LEU A 99 4.53 0.98 -7.15
C LEU A 99 5.34 2.28 -7.28
N PHE A 100 5.95 2.72 -6.18
CA PHE A 100 6.84 3.88 -6.20
C PHE A 100 8.09 3.63 -7.06
N CYS A 101 8.76 2.49 -6.89
CA CYS A 101 9.93 2.10 -7.67
C CYS A 101 9.63 1.98 -9.17
N LEU A 102 8.48 1.41 -9.55
CA LEU A 102 8.05 1.34 -10.95
C LEU A 102 7.80 2.74 -11.54
N THR A 103 7.22 3.64 -10.75
CA THR A 103 7.03 5.05 -11.17
C THR A 103 8.38 5.75 -11.36
N LEU A 104 9.32 5.53 -10.44
CA LEU A 104 10.70 6.03 -10.55
C LEU A 104 11.44 5.45 -11.75
N LEU A 105 11.32 4.15 -12.01
CA LEU A 105 11.95 3.52 -13.17
C LEU A 105 11.38 4.06 -14.47
N ALA A 106 10.07 4.27 -14.56
CA ALA A 106 9.43 4.93 -15.70
C ALA A 106 9.86 6.39 -15.85
N PHE A 107 10.16 7.08 -14.75
CA PHE A 107 10.71 8.44 -14.77
C PHE A 107 12.18 8.48 -15.23
N LEU A 108 13.01 7.52 -14.80
CA LEU A 108 14.45 7.46 -15.09
C LEU A 108 14.78 6.82 -16.44
N GLY A 109 13.95 5.87 -16.88
CA GLY A 109 14.03 5.26 -18.20
C GLY A 109 13.40 6.11 -19.31
N LYS A 110 13.02 7.35 -18.97
CA LYS A 110 12.74 8.41 -19.93
C LYS A 110 13.99 8.87 -20.66
#